data_AF-A0A7V9AH30-F1
#
_entry.id   AF-A0A7V9AH30-F1
#
_cell.length_a   1.000
_cell.length_b   1.000
_cell.length_c   1.000
_cell.angle_alpha   90.00
_cell.angle_beta   90.00
_cell.angle_gamma   90.00
#
_symmetry.space_group_name_H-M   'P 1'
#
loop_
_entity.id
_entity.type
_entity.pdbx_description
1 polymer ?
#
loop_
_entity_poly.entity_id
_entity_poly.type
_entity_poly.pdbx_seq_one_letter_code
_entity_poly.pdbx_strand_id
1 'polypeptide(L)'
;MESDAGVFKPFGFGFTGSDEAFAMVQEIGTLLERIEASRINRGGGGADIGPIMALGVPGMGLDVEGTRYFWYHHTEADTIDKLDPREVALSVAAMAVMAYVVADMPERLPRAN
;
A
#
# COMPACT_ATOMS: atom_id res chain seq x y z
N MET A 1 2.13 -7.48 0.24
CA MET A 1 1.97 -6.04 0.01
C MET A 1 2.69 -5.70 -1.28
N GLU A 2 2.16 -4.77 -2.07
CA GLU A 2 2.75 -4.33 -3.32
C GLU A 2 2.47 -2.84 -3.59
N SER A 3 3.04 -2.33 -4.69
CA SER A 3 2.89 -0.94 -5.16
C SER A 3 2.76 -0.93 -6.68
N ASP A 4 1.60 -1.32 -7.20
CA ASP A 4 1.33 -1.42 -8.64
C ASP A 4 0.92 -0.08 -9.28
N ALA A 5 0.27 0.80 -8.51
CA ALA A 5 -0.23 2.10 -8.98
C ALA A 5 0.85 3.21 -9.08
N GLY A 6 2.13 2.84 -9.06
CA GLY A 6 3.27 3.76 -9.07
C GLY A 6 3.69 4.24 -7.67
N VAL A 7 4.44 5.36 -7.64
CA VAL A 7 5.11 5.91 -6.45
C VAL A 7 4.85 7.42 -6.28
N PHE A 8 3.65 7.86 -6.67
CA PHE A 8 3.17 9.22 -6.44
C PHE A 8 2.92 9.48 -4.95
N LYS A 9 2.49 10.69 -4.59
CA LYS A 9 2.14 11.03 -3.21
C LYS A 9 1.25 9.93 -2.58
N PRO A 10 1.72 9.23 -1.54
CA PRO A 10 0.94 8.18 -0.90
C PRO A 10 -0.13 8.78 0.00
N PHE A 11 -1.31 8.16 0.02
CA PHE A 11 -2.38 8.43 0.98
C PHE A 11 -2.45 7.35 2.06
N GLY A 12 -1.92 6.16 1.81
CA GLY A 12 -1.85 5.05 2.74
C GLY A 12 -2.00 3.72 2.02
N PHE A 13 -2.93 2.86 2.44
CA PHE A 13 -3.08 1.52 1.88
C PHE A 13 -4.54 1.14 1.66
N GLY A 14 -4.79 0.46 0.54
CA GLY A 14 -5.97 -0.38 0.38
C GLY A 14 -5.69 -1.76 0.97
N PHE A 15 -6.52 -2.24 1.90
CA PHE A 15 -6.35 -3.51 2.59
C PHE A 15 -7.54 -4.47 2.34
N THR A 16 -7.20 -5.73 2.07
CA THR A 16 -8.13 -6.85 1.93
C THR A 16 -7.74 -7.96 2.91
N GLY A 17 -8.64 -8.33 3.80
CA GLY A 17 -8.45 -9.33 4.85
C GLY A 17 -9.66 -9.38 5.78
N SER A 18 -9.54 -10.06 6.92
CA SER A 18 -10.59 -10.07 7.94
C SER A 18 -10.78 -8.68 8.57
N ASP A 19 -11.93 -8.47 9.22
CA ASP A 19 -12.20 -7.22 9.96
C ASP A 19 -11.22 -6.98 11.10
N GLU A 20 -10.78 -8.05 11.75
CA GLU A 20 -9.77 -8.01 12.80
C GLU A 20 -8.41 -7.56 12.24
N ALA A 21 -7.97 -8.15 11.13
CA ALA A 21 -6.73 -7.75 10.48
C ALA A 21 -6.80 -6.31 9.95
N PHE A 22 -7.96 -5.87 9.46
CA PHE A 22 -8.19 -4.50 9.04
C PHE A 22 -8.03 -3.51 10.21
N ALA A 23 -8.61 -3.81 11.37
CA ALA A 23 -8.47 -2.98 12.56
C ALA A 23 -7.01 -2.87 13.03
N MET A 24 -6.26 -3.97 13.00
CA MET A 24 -4.82 -3.97 13.30
C MET A 24 -4.05 -3.06 12.33
N VAL A 25 -4.31 -3.15 11.02
CA VAL A 25 -3.64 -2.32 10.01
C VAL A 25 -4.03 -0.85 10.12
N GLN A 26 -5.27 -0.53 10.52
CA GLN A 26 -5.68 0.84 10.83
C GLN A 26 -4.84 1.45 11.96
N GLU A 27 -4.55 0.69 13.02
CA GLU A 27 -3.71 1.14 14.12
C GLU A 27 -2.28 1.42 13.63
N ILE A 28 -1.70 0.53 12.84
CA ILE A 28 -0.37 0.73 12.23
C ILE A 28 -0.35 1.97 11.34
N GLY A 29 -1.44 2.22 10.58
CA GLY A 29 -1.58 3.39 9.72
C GLY A 29 -1.42 4.73 10.45
N THR A 30 -1.78 4.80 11.74
CA THR A 30 -1.62 6.02 12.55
C THR A 30 -0.16 6.49 12.68
N LEU A 31 0.80 5.58 12.55
CA LEU A 31 2.23 5.90 12.57
C LEU A 31 2.66 6.76 11.37
N LEU A 32 1.85 6.79 10.30
CA LEU A 32 2.13 7.49 9.05
C LEU A 32 1.45 8.88 8.96
N GLU A 33 0.77 9.34 10.01
CA GLU A 33 0.06 10.63 10.00
C GLU A 33 0.96 11.82 9.64
N ARG A 34 2.21 11.82 10.14
CA ARG A 34 3.16 12.92 9.90
C ARG A 34 3.58 13.08 8.44
N ILE A 35 3.35 12.07 7.61
CA ILE A 35 3.61 12.11 6.16
C ILE A 35 2.33 12.10 5.33
N GLU A 36 1.17 12.29 5.97
CA GLU A 36 -0.15 12.32 5.32
C GLU A 36 -0.52 10.99 4.62
N ALA A 37 0.04 9.87 5.07
CA ALA A 37 -0.15 8.54 4.45
C ALA A 37 -0.83 7.53 5.40
N SER A 38 -1.71 7.98 6.30
CA SER A 38 -2.34 7.15 7.33
C SER A 38 -3.66 6.50 6.90
N ARG A 39 -4.15 6.75 5.68
CA ARG A 39 -5.47 6.26 5.25
C ARG A 39 -5.43 4.76 4.97
N ILE A 40 -6.24 4.00 5.70
CA ILE A 40 -6.47 2.58 5.41
C ILE A 40 -7.91 2.40 4.91
N ASN A 41 -8.06 1.97 3.66
CA ASN A 41 -9.36 1.71 3.04
C ASN A 41 -9.60 0.21 2.90
N ARG A 42 -10.87 -0.19 2.88
CA ARG A 42 -11.25 -1.58 2.54
C ARG A 42 -11.09 -1.82 1.04
N GLY A 43 -10.64 -3.03 0.72
CA GLY A 43 -10.29 -3.41 -0.65
C GLY A 43 -8.91 -2.89 -1.03
N GLY A 44 -8.34 -3.44 -2.09
CA GLY A 44 -6.96 -3.16 -2.51
C GLY A 44 -6.15 -4.44 -2.59
N GLY A 45 -4.83 -4.29 -2.55
CA GLY A 45 -3.87 -5.27 -3.05
C GLY A 45 -3.38 -4.84 -4.42
N GLY A 46 -3.23 -5.80 -5.32
CA GLY A 46 -3.13 -5.51 -6.75
C GLY A 46 -2.72 -6.75 -7.52
N ALA A 47 -2.17 -6.54 -8.72
CA ALA A 47 -2.08 -7.55 -9.75
C ALA A 47 -1.24 -8.76 -9.32
N ASP A 48 -0.08 -8.53 -8.66
CA ASP A 48 0.86 -9.60 -8.34
C ASP A 48 0.40 -10.44 -7.14
N ILE A 49 -0.24 -9.80 -6.15
CA ILE A 49 -0.68 -10.48 -4.92
C ILE A 49 -2.14 -10.95 -4.94
N GLY A 50 -2.93 -10.56 -5.94
CA GLY A 50 -4.32 -11.01 -6.09
C GLY A 50 -4.52 -12.53 -5.98
N PRO A 51 -3.71 -13.37 -6.66
CA PRO A 51 -3.85 -14.83 -6.59
C PRO A 51 -3.67 -15.42 -5.19
N ILE A 52 -2.71 -14.93 -4.39
CA ILE A 52 -2.51 -15.42 -3.02
C ILE A 52 -3.60 -14.90 -2.08
N MET A 53 -4.12 -13.69 -2.33
CA MET A 53 -5.22 -13.12 -1.57
C MET A 53 -6.53 -13.90 -1.76
N ALA A 54 -6.77 -14.43 -2.96
CA ALA A 54 -7.90 -15.32 -3.23
C ALA A 54 -7.86 -16.63 -2.41
N LEU A 55 -6.70 -16.97 -1.82
CA LEU A 55 -6.55 -18.09 -0.89
C LEU A 55 -6.72 -17.65 0.59
N GLY A 56 -7.28 -16.47 0.84
CA GLY A 56 -7.52 -15.94 2.19
C GLY A 56 -6.29 -15.32 2.86
N VAL A 57 -5.19 -15.10 2.13
CA VAL A 57 -4.02 -14.38 2.66
C VAL A 57 -4.33 -12.87 2.71
N PRO A 58 -4.16 -12.19 3.85
CA PRO A 58 -4.32 -10.74 3.91
C PRO A 58 -3.35 -10.04 2.96
N GLY A 59 -3.85 -9.05 2.22
CA GLY A 59 -3.07 -8.32 1.25
C GLY A 59 -3.38 -6.83 1.29
N MET A 60 -2.40 -6.03 0.86
CA MET A 60 -2.56 -4.59 0.75
C MET A 60 -1.72 -4.02 -0.39
N GLY A 61 -2.24 -2.97 -1.00
CA GLY A 61 -1.56 -2.18 -2.02
C GLY A 61 -1.39 -0.75 -1.55
N LEU A 62 -0.26 -0.12 -1.89
CA LEU A 62 -0.04 1.29 -1.61
C LEU A 62 -1.07 2.14 -2.38
N ASP A 63 -1.86 2.95 -1.65
CA ASP A 63 -2.82 3.90 -2.21
C ASP A 63 -2.13 5.24 -2.42
N VAL A 64 -2.15 5.75 -3.66
CA VAL A 64 -1.39 6.93 -4.09
C VAL A 64 -2.26 7.88 -4.92
N GLU A 65 -1.78 9.10 -5.14
CA GLU A 65 -2.42 10.06 -6.06
C GLU A 65 -2.34 9.60 -7.53
N GLY A 66 -3.30 8.78 -7.96
CA GLY A 66 -3.30 8.15 -9.28
C GLY A 66 -3.72 9.03 -10.47
N THR A 67 -4.00 10.33 -10.29
CA THR A 67 -4.57 11.20 -11.35
C THR A 67 -3.69 11.30 -12.61
N ARG A 68 -2.38 11.15 -12.43
CA ARG A 68 -1.37 11.22 -13.51
C ARG A 68 -0.90 9.85 -14.00
N TYR A 69 -1.27 8.76 -13.34
CA TYR A 69 -0.74 7.43 -13.64
C TYR A 69 -0.97 7.04 -15.12
N PHE A 70 -2.22 7.14 -15.57
CA PHE A 70 -2.61 6.81 -16.94
C PHE A 70 -2.21 7.84 -18.00
N TRP A 71 -1.51 8.91 -17.63
CA TRP A 71 -0.95 9.83 -18.63
C TRP A 71 0.29 9.24 -19.29
N TYR A 72 0.99 8.33 -18.61
CA TYR A 72 2.28 7.78 -19.04
C TYR A 72 2.30 6.25 -19.08
N HIS A 73 1.49 5.59 -18.25
CA HIS A 73 1.44 4.14 -18.13
C HIS A 73 1.35 3.44 -19.50
N HIS A 74 2.28 2.51 -19.76
CA HIS A 74 2.39 1.77 -21.02
C HIS A 74 2.60 2.66 -22.26
N THR A 75 3.32 3.76 -22.11
CA THR A 75 3.77 4.61 -23.23
C THR A 75 5.29 4.79 -23.18
N GLU A 76 5.89 5.25 -24.27
CA GLU A 76 7.31 5.62 -24.31
C GLU A 76 7.67 6.77 -23.35
N ALA A 77 6.68 7.49 -22.81
CA ALA A 77 6.87 8.54 -21.82
C ALA A 77 6.95 8.01 -20.37
N ASP A 78 6.84 6.69 -20.16
CA ASP A 78 7.00 6.03 -18.87
C ASP A 78 8.48 5.97 -18.48
N THR A 79 9.01 7.13 -18.07
CA THR A 79 10.42 7.36 -17.83
C THR A 79 10.65 8.06 -16.49
N ILE A 80 11.87 7.96 -15.96
CA ILE A 80 12.21 8.41 -14.60
C ILE A 80 11.95 9.91 -14.35
N ASP A 81 11.94 10.73 -15.40
CA ASP A 81 11.75 12.18 -15.29
C ASP A 81 10.30 12.58 -14.92
N LYS A 82 9.37 11.62 -14.85
CA LYS A 82 8.01 11.86 -14.31
C LYS A 82 7.92 11.68 -12.80
N LEU A 83 8.95 11.09 -12.19
CA LEU A 83 8.97 10.81 -10.75
C LEU A 83 9.42 12.04 -9.96
N ASP A 84 8.71 12.35 -8.89
CA ASP A 84 9.18 13.27 -7.86
C ASP A 84 9.97 12.48 -6.79
N PRO A 85 11.27 12.78 -6.57
CA PRO A 85 12.08 12.06 -5.59
C PRO A 85 11.51 12.06 -4.17
N ARG A 86 10.77 13.11 -3.78
CA ARG A 86 10.10 13.20 -2.48
C ARG A 86 8.92 12.24 -2.42
N GLU A 87 8.10 12.15 -3.46
CA GLU A 87 6.97 11.19 -3.51
C GLU A 87 7.46 9.74 -3.44
N VAL A 88 8.56 9.44 -4.14
CA VAL A 88 9.24 8.14 -4.03
C VAL A 88 9.69 7.87 -2.60
N ALA A 89 10.37 8.84 -1.97
CA ALA A 89 10.84 8.69 -0.59
C ALA A 89 9.68 8.48 0.42
N LEU A 90 8.56 9.18 0.23
CA LEU A 90 7.35 9.00 1.05
C LEU A 90 6.74 7.60 0.85
N SER A 91 6.68 7.11 -0.39
CA SER A 91 6.21 5.75 -0.71
C SER A 91 7.08 4.68 -0.05
N VAL A 92 8.41 4.86 -0.12
CA VAL A 92 9.38 3.99 0.56
C VAL A 92 9.17 4.01 2.08
N ALA A 93 8.98 5.19 2.67
CA ALA A 93 8.75 5.32 4.10
C ALA A 93 7.45 4.60 4.54
N ALA A 94 6.35 4.80 3.81
CA ALA A 94 5.07 4.14 4.10
C ALA A 94 5.20 2.61 4.02
N MET A 95 5.79 2.09 2.95
CA MET A 95 6.03 0.67 2.75
C MET A 95 6.95 0.09 3.83
N ALA A 96 8.04 0.78 4.18
CA ALA A 96 9.01 0.30 5.16
C ALA A 96 8.40 0.22 6.57
N VAL A 97 7.67 1.25 7.01
CA VAL A 97 6.99 1.25 8.31
C VAL A 97 5.96 0.13 8.37
N MET A 98 5.09 0.02 7.35
CA MET A 98 4.05 -1.01 7.33
C MET A 98 4.65 -2.42 7.34
N ALA A 99 5.64 -2.66 6.48
CA ALA A 99 6.31 -3.96 6.41
C ALA A 99 7.01 -4.31 7.72
N TYR A 100 7.76 -3.36 8.30
CA TYR A 100 8.49 -3.58 9.55
C TYR A 100 7.55 -3.91 10.70
N VAL A 101 6.52 -3.07 10.92
CA VAL A 101 5.62 -3.24 12.06
C VAL A 101 4.85 -4.55 11.94
N VAL A 102 4.28 -4.86 10.77
CA VAL A 102 3.56 -6.13 10.55
C VAL A 102 4.48 -7.34 10.75
N ALA A 103 5.75 -7.26 10.35
CA ALA A 103 6.71 -8.36 10.51
C ALA A 103 7.16 -8.56 11.97
N ASP A 104 7.20 -7.49 12.77
CA ASP A 104 7.66 -7.48 14.16
C ASP A 104 6.54 -7.69 15.19
N MET A 105 5.28 -7.69 14.75
CA MET A 105 4.13 -7.98 15.61
C MET A 105 4.20 -9.38 16.23
N PRO A 106 3.79 -9.55 17.51
CA PRO A 106 3.79 -10.86 18.17
C PRO A 106 2.75 -11.82 17.57
N GLU A 107 1.67 -11.26 17.01
CA GLU A 107 0.59 -11.99 16.37
C GLU A 107 0.57 -11.67 14.87
N ARG A 108 0.29 -12.70 14.07
CA ARG A 108 0.15 -12.53 12.62
C ARG A 108 -1.22 -11.94 12.31
N LEU A 109 -1.30 -11.16 11.22
CA LEU A 109 -2.58 -10.74 10.67
C LEU A 109 -3.49 -11.96 10.42
N PRO A 110 -4.70 -12.00 11.00
CA PRO A 110 -5.63 -13.10 10.79
C PRO A 110 -6.04 -13.23 9.31
N ARG A 111 -6.14 -14.47 8.83
CA ARG A 111 -6.60 -14.77 7.47
C ARG A 111 -8.11 -14.57 7.35
N ALA A 112 -8.57 -14.22 6.15
CA ALA A 112 -9.99 -14.29 5.83
C ALA A 112 -10.34 -15.77 5.55
N ASN A 113 -11.33 -16.31 6.26
CA ASN A 113 -11.84 -17.67 6.07
C ASN A 113 -12.69 -17.77 4.80
#